data_AF-A0A6P8ASD3-F1
#
_entry.id   AF-A0A6P8ASD3-F1
#
_cell.length_a   1.000
_cell.length_b   1.000
_cell.length_c   1.000
_cell.angle_alpha   90.00
_cell.angle_beta   90.00
_cell.angle_gamma   90.00
#
_symmetry.space_group_name_H-M   'P 1'
#
loop_
_entity.id
_entity.type
_entity.pdbx_description
1 polymer ?
#
loop_
_entity_poly.entity_id
_entity_poly.type
_entity_poly.pdbx_seq_one_letter_code
_entity_poly.pdbx_strand_id
1 'polypeptide(L)'
;MQFSTISILAIAAFIPTVLAQNTCKCAGKASDQSSINDITKACCVTASYSGKVLEGTYKSDGTCDYSNNSQFKSLSADAATSGFSACCKGTTFKEGSSATGGSCSK
;
A
#
# COMPACT_ATOMS: atom_id res chain seq x y z
N MET A 1 20.72 -34.88 -28.98
CA MET A 1 19.72 -33.79 -29.06
C MET A 1 19.87 -32.96 -27.80
N GLN A 2 20.13 -31.66 -27.97
CA GLN A 2 20.44 -30.70 -26.91
C GLN A 2 19.36 -30.64 -25.84
N PHE A 3 19.76 -30.88 -24.58
CA PHE A 3 19.07 -30.35 -23.41
C PHE A 3 19.54 -28.91 -23.21
N SER A 4 18.63 -27.94 -23.25
CA SER A 4 18.97 -26.56 -22.94
C SER A 4 17.80 -25.85 -22.27
N THR A 5 17.91 -25.83 -20.93
CA THR A 5 17.77 -24.63 -20.09
C THR A 5 16.46 -23.86 -20.15
N ILE A 6 15.51 -24.32 -19.33
CA ILE A 6 14.83 -23.56 -18.25
C ILE A 6 14.76 -22.03 -18.49
N SER A 7 13.60 -21.58 -18.97
CA SER A 7 13.21 -20.17 -18.93
C SER A 7 12.79 -19.78 -17.51
N ILE A 8 13.70 -19.23 -16.71
CA ILE A 8 13.35 -18.45 -15.52
C ILE A 8 13.68 -16.99 -15.82
N LEU A 9 12.70 -16.30 -16.39
CA LEU A 9 12.66 -14.83 -16.38
C LEU A 9 11.54 -14.42 -15.44
N ALA A 10 11.75 -14.66 -14.15
CA ALA A 10 10.85 -14.17 -13.12
C ALA A 10 11.67 -13.67 -11.95
N ILE A 11 11.28 -12.48 -11.48
CA ILE A 11 11.63 -11.90 -10.19
C ILE A 11 12.96 -11.12 -10.20
N ALA A 12 12.96 -9.98 -10.88
CA ALA A 12 13.83 -8.85 -10.52
C ALA A 12 12.95 -7.67 -10.05
N ALA A 13 12.26 -7.86 -8.93
CA ALA A 13 11.62 -6.78 -8.17
C ALA A 13 11.66 -7.09 -6.67
N PHE A 14 12.83 -7.48 -6.16
CA PHE A 14 13.12 -7.50 -4.73
C PHE A 14 14.32 -6.60 -4.47
N ILE A 15 14.07 -5.29 -4.42
CA ILE A 15 15.00 -4.36 -3.78
C ILE A 15 14.58 -4.29 -2.30
N PRO A 16 15.51 -4.40 -1.35
CA PRO A 16 15.22 -4.81 0.02
C PRO A 16 14.36 -3.78 0.76
N THR A 17 13.24 -4.25 1.27
CA THR A 17 12.30 -3.58 2.16
C THR A 17 12.93 -3.35 3.54
N VAL A 18 13.96 -2.50 3.65
CA VAL A 18 14.69 -2.30 4.92
C VAL A 18 14.50 -0.88 5.51
N LEU A 19 13.72 0.00 4.88
CA LEU A 19 13.56 1.40 5.34
C LEU A 19 12.13 1.86 5.65
N ALA A 20 11.13 0.96 5.64
CA ALA A 20 9.72 1.35 5.61
C ALA A 20 8.86 0.68 6.70
N GLN A 21 9.35 0.63 7.94
CA GLN A 21 8.55 0.17 9.08
C GLN A 21 7.44 1.20 9.36
N ASN A 22 6.18 0.77 9.33
CA ASN A 22 4.96 1.59 9.42
C ASN A 22 4.60 2.37 8.14
N THR A 23 4.79 1.78 6.96
CA THR A 23 4.29 2.36 5.70
C THR A 23 3.11 1.59 5.15
N CYS A 24 2.19 2.25 4.45
CA CYS A 24 1.05 1.61 3.78
C CYS A 24 0.92 2.05 2.33
N LYS A 25 0.40 1.17 1.48
CA LYS A 25 0.16 1.46 0.06
C LYS A 25 -1.05 0.70 -0.47
N CYS A 26 -1.83 1.33 -1.35
CA CYS A 26 -2.92 0.66 -2.05
C CYS A 26 -2.38 -0.22 -3.18
N ALA A 27 -3.03 -1.35 -3.42
CA ALA A 27 -2.74 -2.28 -4.50
C ALA A 27 -3.76 -2.13 -5.62
N GLY A 28 -3.35 -2.42 -6.86
CA GLY A 28 -4.21 -2.40 -8.04
C GLY A 28 -3.41 -2.73 -9.31
N LYS A 29 -4.00 -2.51 -10.48
CA LYS A 29 -3.34 -2.78 -11.78
C LYS A 29 -2.26 -1.74 -12.06
N ALA A 30 -1.15 -2.17 -12.67
CA ALA A 30 -0.06 -1.27 -13.06
C ALA A 30 -0.49 -0.17 -14.06
N SER A 31 -1.48 -0.44 -14.90
CA SER A 31 -2.08 0.55 -15.81
C SER A 31 -2.71 1.73 -15.07
N ASP A 32 -3.13 1.52 -13.82
CA ASP A 32 -3.89 2.47 -13.02
C ASP A 32 -3.04 3.06 -11.90
N GLN A 33 -1.70 2.98 -12.01
CA GLN A 33 -0.78 3.35 -10.93
C GLN A 33 -0.93 4.80 -10.48
N SER A 34 -1.26 5.74 -11.39
CA SER A 34 -1.56 7.12 -11.03
C SER A 34 -2.78 7.20 -10.10
N SER A 35 -3.88 6.56 -10.48
CA SER A 35 -5.09 6.50 -9.66
C SER A 35 -4.85 5.79 -8.33
N ILE A 36 -4.06 4.72 -8.32
CA ILE A 36 -3.67 4.01 -7.09
C ILE A 36 -2.86 4.92 -6.16
N ASN A 37 -1.95 5.72 -6.71
CA ASN A 37 -1.17 6.68 -5.95
C ASN A 37 -2.06 7.80 -5.38
N ASP A 38 -3.02 8.31 -6.16
CA ASP A 38 -3.99 9.30 -5.70
C ASP A 38 -4.90 8.74 -4.60
N ILE A 39 -5.38 7.50 -4.75
CA ILE A 39 -6.13 6.78 -3.70
C ILE A 39 -5.28 6.58 -2.46
N THR A 40 -4.03 6.14 -2.62
CA THR A 40 -3.09 5.96 -1.50
C THR A 40 -2.87 7.27 -0.75
N LYS A 41 -2.72 8.39 -1.48
CA LYS A 41 -2.59 9.73 -0.90
C LYS A 41 -3.84 10.15 -0.14
N ALA A 42 -5.03 9.92 -0.69
CA ALA A 42 -6.29 10.20 0.00
C ALA A 42 -6.41 9.38 1.28
N CYS A 43 -6.21 8.06 1.19
CA CYS A 43 -6.26 7.16 2.35
C CYS A 43 -5.18 7.44 3.39
N CYS A 44 -4.07 8.07 3.00
CA CYS A 44 -3.01 8.44 3.93
C CYS A 44 -3.47 9.42 5.02
N VAL A 45 -4.51 10.21 4.73
CA VAL A 45 -5.06 11.20 5.66
C VAL A 45 -6.47 10.88 6.13
N THR A 46 -7.17 9.93 5.49
CA THR A 46 -8.56 9.58 5.82
C THR A 46 -8.77 8.15 6.30
N ALA A 47 -7.77 7.28 6.24
CA ALA A 47 -7.93 5.89 6.68
C ALA A 47 -8.30 5.82 8.16
N SER A 48 -9.37 5.09 8.46
CA SER A 48 -9.84 4.84 9.81
C SER A 48 -9.33 3.51 10.33
N TYR A 49 -8.76 3.53 11.52
CA TYR A 49 -8.26 2.38 12.24
C TYR A 49 -9.02 2.28 13.56
N SER A 50 -9.89 1.27 13.68
CA SER A 50 -10.74 1.07 14.87
C SER A 50 -11.55 2.32 15.25
N GLY A 51 -12.13 3.01 14.26
CA GLY A 51 -12.99 4.18 14.46
C GLY A 51 -12.25 5.51 14.66
N LYS A 52 -10.91 5.52 14.55
CA LYS A 52 -10.11 6.76 14.58
C LYS A 52 -9.36 6.94 13.28
N VAL A 53 -9.42 8.14 12.71
CA VAL A 53 -8.55 8.53 11.61
C VAL A 53 -7.15 8.74 12.17
N LEU A 54 -6.17 8.08 11.58
CA LEU A 54 -4.76 8.31 11.88
C LEU A 54 -4.15 8.91 10.62
N GLU A 55 -3.59 10.10 10.74
CA GLU A 55 -2.94 10.77 9.61
C GLU A 55 -1.50 10.29 9.47
N GLY A 56 -1.12 9.95 8.25
CA GLY A 56 0.23 9.67 7.83
C GLY A 56 0.75 10.73 6.85
N THR A 57 2.01 10.59 6.45
CA THR A 57 2.65 11.47 5.47
C THR A 57 2.82 10.74 4.15
N TYR A 58 2.16 11.22 3.09
CA TYR A 58 2.34 10.65 1.77
C TYR A 58 3.74 10.97 1.23
N LYS A 59 4.44 9.94 0.74
CA LYS A 59 5.79 10.03 0.20
C LYS A 59 5.78 9.97 -1.32
N SER A 60 6.83 10.50 -1.93
CA SER A 60 6.99 10.54 -3.39
C SER A 60 7.10 9.17 -4.05
N ASP A 61 7.41 8.12 -3.28
CA ASP A 61 7.47 6.72 -3.73
C ASP A 61 6.08 6.05 -3.82
N GLY A 62 5.02 6.78 -3.51
CA GLY A 62 3.66 6.28 -3.54
C GLY A 62 3.26 5.49 -2.30
N THR A 63 3.93 5.71 -1.17
CA THR A 63 3.57 5.12 0.12
C THR A 63 3.07 6.18 1.10
N CYS A 64 2.30 5.74 2.09
CA CYS A 64 1.92 6.53 3.24
C CYS A 64 2.78 6.13 4.44
N ASP A 65 3.52 7.08 4.99
CA ASP A 65 4.43 6.89 6.12
C ASP A 65 3.78 7.29 7.44
N TYR A 66 3.69 6.33 8.37
CA TYR A 66 3.16 6.53 9.71
C TYR A 66 4.26 6.44 10.78
N SER A 67 5.54 6.53 10.40
CA SER A 67 6.68 6.44 11.33
C SER A 67 6.66 7.49 12.44
N ASN A 68 5.91 8.58 12.29
CA ASN A 68 5.76 9.61 13.32
C ASN A 68 4.43 9.51 14.11
N ASN A 69 3.56 8.56 13.78
CA ASN A 69 2.26 8.38 14.41
C ASN A 69 2.31 7.26 15.47
N SER A 70 2.36 7.63 16.75
CA SER A 70 2.48 6.68 17.86
C SER A 70 1.27 5.74 17.97
N GLN A 71 0.06 6.23 17.68
CA GLN A 71 -1.15 5.42 17.69
C GLN A 71 -1.12 4.37 16.59
N PHE A 72 -0.63 4.74 15.40
CA PHE A 72 -0.45 3.79 14.31
C PHE A 72 0.59 2.74 14.69
N LYS A 73 1.71 3.12 15.31
CA LYS A 73 2.74 2.17 15.81
C LYS A 73 2.19 1.14 16.78
N SER A 74 1.20 1.50 17.61
CA SER A 74 0.54 0.58 18.53
C SER A 74 -0.44 -0.40 17.88
N LEU A 75 -0.81 -0.20 16.62
CA LEU A 75 -1.67 -1.15 15.88
C LEU A 75 -0.90 -2.45 15.54
N SER A 76 -1.60 -3.58 15.53
CA SER A 76 -1.08 -4.80 14.91
C SER A 76 -0.96 -4.63 13.40
N ALA A 77 -0.11 -5.43 12.76
CA ALA A 77 0.04 -5.43 11.30
C ALA A 77 -1.27 -5.73 10.58
N ASP A 78 -2.08 -6.65 11.11
CA ASP A 78 -3.41 -6.99 10.60
C ASP A 78 -4.39 -5.81 10.72
N ALA A 79 -4.42 -5.11 11.86
CA ALA A 79 -5.31 -3.97 12.06
C ALA A 79 -4.95 -2.80 11.16
N ALA A 80 -3.65 -2.53 11.01
CA ALA A 80 -3.14 -1.51 10.08
C ALA A 80 -3.49 -1.87 8.62
N THR A 81 -3.20 -3.09 8.19
CA THR A 81 -3.50 -3.55 6.83
C THR A 81 -5.00 -3.55 6.56
N SER A 82 -5.82 -4.03 7.49
CA SER A 82 -7.27 -4.08 7.34
C SER A 82 -7.88 -2.68 7.22
N GLY A 83 -7.49 -1.74 8.11
CA GLY A 83 -7.98 -0.36 8.09
C GLY A 83 -7.59 0.38 6.80
N PHE A 84 -6.33 0.25 6.37
CA PHE A 84 -5.87 0.89 5.14
C PHE A 84 -6.48 0.25 3.89
N SER A 85 -6.58 -1.08 3.85
CA SER A 85 -7.21 -1.84 2.75
C SER A 85 -8.69 -1.49 2.59
N ALA A 86 -9.42 -1.31 3.70
CA ALA A 86 -10.80 -0.86 3.68
C ALA A 86 -10.93 0.52 3.03
N CYS A 87 -10.04 1.47 3.39
CA CYS A 87 -10.02 2.77 2.74
C CYS A 87 -9.73 2.66 1.23
N CYS A 88 -8.70 1.89 0.84
CA CYS A 88 -8.32 1.73 -0.57
C CYS A 88 -9.49 1.17 -1.41
N LYS A 89 -10.21 0.17 -0.89
CA LYS A 89 -11.37 -0.43 -1.58
C LYS A 89 -12.57 0.51 -1.64
N GLY A 90 -12.78 1.30 -0.59
CA GLY A 90 -13.90 2.24 -0.49
C GLY A 90 -13.70 3.55 -1.25
N THR A 91 -12.47 3.87 -1.63
CA THR A 91 -12.13 5.14 -2.29
C THR A 91 -12.10 4.95 -3.81
N THR A 92 -13.02 5.61 -4.51
CA THR A 92 -13.12 5.60 -5.98
C THR A 92 -12.80 6.98 -6.56
N PHE A 93 -11.88 7.05 -7.51
CA PHE A 93 -11.62 8.24 -8.31
C PHE A 93 -11.89 7.93 -9.79
N LYS A 94 -12.98 8.52 -10.35
CA LYS A 94 -13.49 8.39 -11.74
C LYS A 94 -13.80 6.95 -12.19
N GLU A 95 -15.07 6.72 -12.58
CA GLU A 95 -15.61 5.54 -13.30
C GLU A 95 -15.03 4.15 -12.97
N GLY A 96 -14.66 3.89 -11.70
CA GLY A 96 -14.29 2.54 -11.23
C GLY A 96 -13.31 2.55 -10.04
N SER A 97 -13.30 1.48 -9.25
CA SER A 97 -12.32 1.27 -8.18
C SER A 97 -10.99 0.76 -8.77
N SER A 98 -10.03 1.65 -9.03
CA SER A 98 -8.69 1.25 -9.49
C SER A 98 -7.88 0.49 -8.44
N ALA A 99 -8.20 0.67 -7.15
CA ALA A 99 -7.57 -0.04 -6.05
C ALA A 99 -8.37 -1.29 -5.64
N THR A 100 -7.68 -2.42 -5.48
CA THR A 100 -8.25 -3.72 -5.08
C THR A 100 -8.05 -4.03 -3.60
N GLY A 101 -7.29 -3.20 -2.89
CA GLY A 101 -6.92 -3.38 -1.49
C GLY A 101 -5.74 -2.48 -1.12
N GLY A 102 -5.16 -2.75 0.04
CA GLY A 102 -3.94 -2.10 0.49
C GLY A 102 -3.22 -2.99 1.50
N SER A 103 -1.93 -2.73 1.65
CA SER A 103 -1.05 -3.45 2.57
C SER A 103 -0.21 -2.46 3.35
N CYS A 104 0.10 -2.81 4.60
CA CYS A 104 1.02 -2.06 5.43
C CYS A 104 2.25 -2.89 5.78
N SER A 105 3.43 -2.32 5.58
CA SER A 105 4.69 -2.84 6.09
C SER A 105 4.88 -2.31 7.50
N LYS A 106 4.96 -3.21 8.47
CA LYS A 106 5.08 -2.93 9.90
C LYS A 106 6.40 -3.43 10.42
#